data_AF-K1UQV7-F1
#
_entry.id   AF-K1UQV7-F1
#
_cell.length_a   1.000
_cell.length_b   1.000
_cell.length_c   1.000
_cell.angle_alpha   90.00
_cell.angle_beta   90.00
_cell.angle_gamma   90.00
#
_symmetry.space_group_name_H-M   'P 1'
#
loop_
_entity.id
_entity.type
_entity.pdbx_description
1 polymer ?
#
loop_
_entity_poly.entity_id
_entity_poly.type
_entity_poly.pdbx_seq_one_letter_code
_entity_poly.pdbx_strand_id
1 'polypeptide(L)' 'LEEGEFPIYKEKCASSGAWMDQNTLYIFCWLIGESVASIRFRLYFSEDGLTIHMNKTEETKYNEYMGFLNS' A
#
# COMPACT_ATOMS: atom_id res chain seq x y z
N LEU A 1 -8.93 -10.38 -6.43
CA LEU A 1 -7.47 -10.20 -6.40
C LEU A 1 -7.02 -10.14 -7.83
N GLU A 2 -6.41 -9.02 -8.22
CA GLU A 2 -5.78 -8.89 -9.53
C GLU A 2 -4.28 -9.10 -9.35
N GLU A 3 -3.67 -9.88 -10.23
CA GLU A 3 -2.24 -10.14 -10.23
C GLU A 3 -1.52 -9.08 -11.06
N GLY A 4 -0.39 -8.58 -10.55
CA GLY A 4 0.42 -7.57 -11.22
C GLY A 4 1.86 -7.56 -10.72
N GLU A 5 2.64 -6.58 -11.16
CA GLU A 5 4.00 -6.34 -10.66
C GLU A 5 3.98 -5.17 -9.68
N PHE A 6 4.59 -5.36 -8.51
CA PHE A 6 4.77 -4.32 -7.53
C PHE A 6 5.82 -3.32 -8.03
N PRO A 7 5.56 -2.00 -7.93
CA PRO A 7 6.46 -0.97 -8.44
C PRO A 7 7.87 -1.08 -7.85
N ILE A 8 8.87 -0.58 -8.61
CA ILE A 8 10.29 -0.50 -8.24
C ILE A 8 11.00 -1.86 -8.15
N TYR A 9 10.41 -2.84 -7.47
CA TYR A 9 11.02 -4.15 -7.21
C TYR A 9 10.65 -5.23 -8.23
N LYS A 10 9.63 -4.99 -9.06
CA LYS A 10 9.12 -5.95 -10.08
C LYS A 10 8.74 -7.31 -9.50
N GLU A 11 8.41 -7.35 -8.22
CA GLU A 11 7.91 -8.57 -7.58
C GLU A 11 6.46 -8.80 -7.99
N LYS A 12 6.06 -10.05 -8.22
CA LYS A 12 4.65 -10.32 -8.42
C LYS A 12 3.89 -9.94 -7.16
N CYS A 13 2.73 -9.35 -7.32
CA CYS A 13 1.86 -9.06 -6.20
C CYS A 13 0.41 -9.35 -6.57
N ALA A 14 -0.37 -9.69 -5.56
CA ALA A 14 -1.82 -9.64 -5.66
C ALA A 14 -2.34 -8.47 -4.85
N SER A 15 -3.15 -7.63 -5.49
CA SER A 15 -3.62 -6.39 -4.89
C SER A 15 -5.14 -6.36 -4.81
N SER A 16 -5.64 -5.64 -3.81
CA SER A 16 -7.06 -5.38 -3.60
C SER A 16 -7.26 -4.02 -2.95
N GLY A 17 -8.37 -3.35 -3.28
CA GLY A 17 -8.77 -2.08 -2.66
C GLY A 17 -10.21 -2.13 -2.18
N ALA A 18 -10.51 -1.44 -1.09
CA ALA A 18 -11.86 -1.26 -0.59
C ALA A 18 -12.01 0.08 0.12
N TRP A 19 -13.17 0.73 -0.07
CA TRP A 19 -13.57 1.88 0.72
C TRP A 19 -13.91 1.43 2.14
N MET A 20 -13.26 2.01 3.13
CA MET A 20 -13.57 1.76 4.55
C MET A 20 -14.71 2.66 5.03
N ASP A 21 -14.77 3.86 4.47
CA ASP A 21 -15.81 4.86 4.66
C ASP A 21 -15.84 5.82 3.44
N GLN A 22 -16.62 6.89 3.53
CA GLN A 22 -16.82 7.86 2.44
C GLN A 22 -15.51 8.57 2.01
N ASN A 23 -14.52 8.65 2.89
CA ASN A 23 -13.31 9.45 2.71
C ASN A 23 -12.03 8.63 2.82
N THR A 24 -12.14 7.32 3.05
CA THR A 24 -10.97 6.46 3.31
C THR A 24 -10.94 5.27 2.37
N LEU A 25 -9.93 5.24 1.49
CA LEU A 25 -9.63 4.09 0.64
C LEU A 25 -8.49 3.29 1.27
N TYR A 26 -8.71 1.99 1.44
CA TYR A 26 -7.67 1.06 1.86
C TYR A 26 -7.21 0.21 0.69
N ILE A 27 -5.90 0.14 0.48
CA ILE A 27 -5.26 -0.68 -0.55
C ILE A 27 -4.32 -1.67 0.14
N PHE A 28 -4.46 -2.92 -0.23
CA PHE A 28 -3.64 -4.03 0.25
C PHE A 28 -2.90 -4.66 -0.92
N CYS A 29 -1.58 -4.70 -0.82
CA CYS A 29 -0.70 -5.37 -1.78
C CYS A 29 -0.01 -6.53 -1.07
N TRP A 30 -0.22 -7.75 -1.55
CA TRP A 30 0.46 -8.94 -1.09
C TRP A 30 1.59 -9.29 -2.07
N LEU A 31 2.83 -9.24 -1.62
CA LEU A 31 4.00 -9.57 -2.44
C LEU A 31 4.18 -11.10 -2.50
N ILE A 32 4.29 -11.60 -3.72
CA ILE A 32 4.43 -13.01 -4.09
C ILE A 32 5.78 -13.12 -4.81
N GLY A 33 6.86 -13.22 -4.04
CA GLY A 33 8.22 -13.18 -4.58
C GLY A 33 9.26 -13.74 -3.63
N GLU A 34 10.48 -13.21 -3.71
CA GLU A 34 11.59 -13.62 -2.83
C GLU A 34 11.32 -13.25 -1.37
N SER A 35 10.52 -12.21 -1.13
CA SER A 35 10.13 -11.79 0.22
C SER A 35 8.62 -11.78 0.34
N VAL A 36 8.10 -12.66 1.20
CA VAL A 36 6.67 -12.70 1.54
C VAL A 36 6.39 -11.53 2.47
N ALA A 37 5.76 -10.49 1.92
CA ALA A 37 5.46 -9.27 2.62
C ALA A 37 4.11 -8.71 2.18
N SER A 38 3.52 -7.86 3.01
CA SER A 38 2.39 -7.05 2.62
C SER A 38 2.72 -5.57 2.78
N ILE A 39 2.22 -4.78 1.83
CA ILE A 39 2.29 -3.32 1.85
C ILE A 39 0.85 -2.82 1.87
N ARG A 40 0.58 -1.93 2.83
CA ARG A 40 -0.75 -1.42 3.14
C ARG A 40 -0.74 0.08 2.96
N PHE A 41 -1.67 0.58 2.16
CA PHE A 41 -1.91 2.00 1.99
C PHE A 41 -3.29 2.33 2.55
N ARG A 42 -3.36 3.42 3.31
CA ARG A 42 -4.62 4.01 3.73
C ARG A 42 -4.63 5.47 3.29
N LEU A 43 -5.48 5.76 2.33
CA LEU A 43 -5.64 7.07 1.72
C LEU A 43 -6.84 7.75 2.38
N TYR A 44 -6.60 8.92 2.95
CA TYR A 44 -7.60 9.76 3.59
C TYR A 44 -7.79 11.01 2.73
N PHE A 45 -8.98 11.15 2.16
CA PHE A 45 -9.37 12.27 1.31
C PHE A 45 -10.11 13.32 2.16
N SER A 46 -9.56 14.53 2.25
CA SER A 46 -10.23 15.70 2.81
C SER A 46 -10.51 16.74 1.72
N GLU A 47 -11.26 17.79 2.06
CA GLU A 47 -11.48 18.92 1.14
C GLU A 47 -10.15 19.62 0.80
N ASP A 48 -9.25 19.69 1.77
CA ASP A 48 -7.99 20.42 1.66
C ASP A 48 -6.79 19.58 1.21
N GLY A 49 -6.95 18.26 1.00
CA GLY A 49 -5.80 17.43 0.63
C GLY A 49 -5.97 15.92 0.71
N LEU A 50 -4.82 15.23 0.61
CA LEU A 50 -4.70 13.78 0.66
C LEU A 50 -3.62 13.37 1.66
N THR A 51 -4.00 12.56 2.64
CA THR A 51 -3.04 11.90 3.52
C THR A 51 -2.94 10.43 3.16
N ILE A 52 -1.73 9.92 2.96
CA ILE A 52 -1.48 8.51 2.70
C ILE A 52 -0.67 7.95 3.86
N HIS A 53 -1.24 7.00 4.59
CA HIS A 53 -0.50 6.22 5.57
C HIS A 53 -0.05 4.90 4.95
N MET A 54 1.24 4.59 5.08
CA MET A 54 1.88 3.42 4.48
C MET A 54 2.49 2.54 5.56
N ASN A 55 2.26 1.24 5.45
CA ASN A 55 2.82 0.27 6.37
C ASN A 55 3.20 -1.04 5.66
N LYS A 56 4.39 -1.55 5.95
CA LYS A 56 4.88 -2.85 5.50
C LYS A 56 4.96 -3.87 6.65
N THR A 57 4.96 -5.15 6.32
CA THR A 57 5.18 -6.24 7.30
C THR A 57 6.61 -6.77 7.33
N GLU A 58 7.37 -6.64 6.25
CA GLU A 58 8.76 -7.10 6.20
C GLU A 58 9.66 -6.06 6.89
N GLU A 59 10.70 -6.50 7.59
CA GLU A 59 11.48 -5.66 8.50
C GLU A 59 12.58 -4.84 7.81
N THR A 60 13.21 -5.34 6.75
CA THR A 60 14.49 -4.83 6.23
C THR A 60 14.42 -4.11 4.87
N LYS A 61 13.47 -4.47 4.02
CA LYS A 61 13.19 -3.97 2.67
C LYS A 61 11.96 -3.05 2.64
N TYR A 62 11.70 -2.38 1.52
CA TYR A 62 10.49 -1.56 1.27
C TYR A 62 10.31 -0.37 2.25
N ASN A 63 11.40 0.17 2.81
CA ASN A 63 11.37 1.20 3.85
C ASN A 63 10.70 2.51 3.40
N GLU A 64 10.64 2.78 2.11
CA GLU A 64 9.90 3.88 1.51
C GLU A 64 8.37 3.75 1.68
N TYR A 65 7.87 2.54 1.94
CA TYR A 65 6.45 2.26 2.20
C TYR A 65 6.13 2.20 3.70
N MET A 66 6.90 2.92 4.52
CA MET A 66 6.68 3.06 5.96
C MET A 66 6.59 4.55 6.32
N GLY A 67 5.47 4.96 6.91
CA GLY A 67 5.25 6.34 7.37
C GLY A 67 4.01 6.97 6.75
N PHE A 68 4.01 8.30 6.62
CA PHE A 68 2.88 9.04 6.05
C PHE A 68 3.34 10.10 5.06
N LEU A 69 2.51 10.32 4.03
CA LEU A 69 2.60 11.42 3.08
C LEU A 69 1.38 12.32 3.30
N ASN A 70 1.58 13.64 3.30
CA ASN A 70 0.50 14.63 3.38
C ASN A 70 0.75 15.68 2.28
N SER A 71 -0.29 15.97 1.48
CA SER A 71 -0.29 16.95 0.39
C SER A 71 -1.57 17.76 0.40
#